data_AF-A0A6A6XKG1-F1
#
_entry.id   AF-A0A6A6XKG1-F1
#
_cell.length_a   1.000
_cell.length_b   1.000
_cell.length_c   1.000
_cell.angle_alpha   90.00
_cell.angle_beta   90.00
_cell.angle_gamma   90.00
#
_symmetry.space_group_name_H-M   'P 1'
#
loop_
_entity.id
_entity.type
_entity.pdbx_description
1 polymer ?
#
loop_
_entity_poly.entity_id
_entity_poly.type
_entity_poly.pdbx_seq_one_letter_code
_entity_poly.pdbx_strand_id
1 'polypeptide(L)'
;MKFSHFPLLASLAASAIAQDLLFLEGFQYKEYDEAVALGISTKTVTEAEWAAMTTADFAKFKALVIPDPRCGSVSSVKFLEDSKDVWSPAITGNIILIGMVVMFQALEDTLIDNSIKFAAAGTTPAGVPQTGLYYALSCYYESEESAKVEALSWFGDFTVRGNLDCYNKVHLVAESTAMDSLDDESLSGWSCSVHEAFASYPSVGTNGFQALAIAQDILGVGSQTFGDGTRGLPYIISRGATPAKCGDGVWDEKFGEECDDHNLLNGDGCSLSCKCESGLPKGDGTCYPSNTTTPGGPTGTGSTHPPTSYPSASGGYGYSVPYGNSSATPTYSYPGSYPSYTPPPYVTPACPTGPKIIGVEIIVEVTYSLSTYIPCST
;
A
#
# COMPACT_ATOMS: atom_id res chain seq x y z
N MET A 1 22.93 18.30 65.20
CA MET A 1 22.71 18.00 63.77
C MET A 1 21.33 17.39 63.64
N LYS A 2 20.39 18.09 62.99
CA LYS A 2 19.03 17.58 62.70
C LYS A 2 19.09 16.83 61.37
N PHE A 3 18.84 15.52 61.38
CA PHE A 3 18.68 14.74 60.14
C PHE A 3 17.20 14.77 59.74
N SER A 4 16.91 15.54 58.69
CA SER A 4 15.60 15.57 58.02
C SER A 4 15.39 14.24 57.29
N HIS A 5 14.39 13.47 57.70
CA HIS A 5 13.90 12.32 56.94
C HIS A 5 12.98 12.83 55.82
N PHE A 6 13.45 12.78 54.57
CA PHE A 6 12.57 12.85 53.41
C PHE A 6 11.98 11.45 53.17
N PRO A 7 10.65 11.28 53.12
CA PRO A 7 10.06 10.03 52.68
C PRO A 7 10.24 9.92 51.17
N LEU A 8 10.89 8.83 50.74
CA LEU A 8 10.94 8.41 49.34
C LEU A 8 9.52 7.98 48.94
N LEU A 9 8.82 8.82 48.17
CA LEU A 9 7.63 8.40 47.42
C LEU A 9 8.10 7.49 46.28
N ALA A 10 8.09 6.18 46.52
CA ALA A 10 8.19 5.20 45.45
C ALA A 10 6.89 5.24 44.64
N SER A 11 6.93 5.88 43.46
CA SER A 11 5.84 5.79 42.51
C SER A 11 5.73 4.35 42.03
N LEU A 12 4.63 3.67 42.36
CA LEU A 12 4.24 2.43 41.72
C LEU A 12 3.87 2.78 40.27
N ALA A 13 4.83 2.67 39.34
CA ALA A 13 4.51 2.62 37.93
C ALA A 13 3.77 1.30 37.71
N ALA A 14 2.46 1.35 37.56
CA ALA A 14 1.71 0.23 37.01
C ALA A 14 2.25 0.02 35.60
N SER A 15 3.09 -1.01 35.41
CA SER A 15 3.39 -1.52 34.07
C SER A 15 2.07 -1.98 33.48
N ALA A 16 1.42 -1.12 32.69
CA ALA A 16 0.41 -1.57 31.75
C ALA A 16 1.10 -2.60 30.87
N ILE A 17 0.64 -3.85 30.93
CA ILE A 17 1.09 -4.89 30.00
C ILE A 17 0.72 -4.38 28.60
N ALA A 18 1.72 -4.16 27.75
CA ALA A 18 1.49 -3.82 26.36
C ALA A 18 0.70 -4.99 25.73
N GLN A 19 -0.44 -4.67 25.14
CA GLN A 19 -1.25 -5.65 24.41
C GLN A 19 -0.72 -5.75 22.97
N ASP A 20 -0.80 -6.93 22.38
CA ASP A 20 -0.24 -7.19 21.05
C ASP A 20 -1.13 -6.63 19.94
N LEU A 21 -2.44 -6.84 20.01
CA LEU A 21 -3.37 -6.48 18.94
C LEU A 21 -4.38 -5.43 19.40
N LEU A 22 -4.69 -4.48 18.53
CA LEU A 22 -5.76 -3.50 18.74
C LEU A 22 -6.98 -3.86 17.88
N PHE A 23 -8.15 -3.92 18.52
CA PHE A 23 -9.46 -4.12 17.90
C PHE A 23 -10.39 -2.96 18.21
N LEU A 24 -11.36 -2.70 17.32
CA LEU A 24 -12.48 -1.80 17.59
C LEU A 24 -13.67 -2.56 18.19
N GLU A 25 -14.30 -1.99 19.22
CA GLU A 25 -15.53 -2.52 19.81
C GLU A 25 -16.63 -2.59 18.75
N GLY A 26 -17.40 -3.69 18.76
CA GLY A 26 -18.45 -3.92 17.77
C GLY A 26 -17.94 -4.49 16.43
N PHE A 27 -16.63 -4.45 16.19
CA PHE A 27 -16.00 -5.09 15.04
C PHE A 27 -15.41 -6.49 15.36
N GLN A 28 -15.50 -6.92 16.62
CA GLN A 28 -14.95 -8.20 17.07
C GLN A 28 -15.80 -9.37 16.55
N TYR A 29 -15.15 -10.34 15.91
CA TYR A 29 -15.77 -11.59 15.45
C TYR A 29 -14.71 -12.70 15.46
N LYS A 30 -14.67 -13.57 14.44
CA LYS A 30 -13.72 -14.68 14.35
C LYS A 30 -12.26 -14.25 14.54
N GLU A 31 -11.84 -13.11 13.97
CA GLU A 31 -10.46 -12.64 14.14
C GLU A 31 -10.09 -12.35 15.59
N TYR A 32 -11.06 -11.91 16.40
CA TYR A 32 -10.83 -11.73 17.83
C TYR A 32 -10.74 -13.08 18.56
N ASP A 33 -11.63 -14.02 18.23
CA ASP A 33 -11.66 -15.34 18.83
C ASP A 33 -10.39 -16.14 18.50
N GLU A 34 -9.94 -16.12 17.25
CA GLU A 34 -8.70 -16.76 16.80
C GLU A 34 -7.46 -16.09 17.41
N ALA A 35 -7.41 -14.76 17.51
CA ALA A 35 -6.32 -14.08 18.23
C ALA A 35 -6.19 -14.58 19.68
N VAL A 36 -7.33 -14.75 20.37
CA VAL A 36 -7.35 -15.31 21.73
C VAL A 36 -6.96 -16.78 21.74
N ALA A 37 -7.42 -17.59 20.78
CA ALA A 37 -7.07 -19.01 20.64
C ALA A 37 -5.57 -19.22 20.40
N LEU A 38 -4.94 -18.33 19.64
CA LEU A 38 -3.49 -18.27 19.41
C LEU A 38 -2.70 -17.77 20.63
N GLY A 39 -3.38 -17.34 21.70
CA GLY A 39 -2.75 -16.81 22.91
C GLY A 39 -2.15 -15.40 22.73
N ILE A 40 -2.61 -14.66 21.73
CA ILE A 40 -2.17 -13.29 21.45
C ILE A 40 -2.99 -12.32 22.30
N SER A 41 -2.33 -11.37 22.94
CA SER A 41 -3.00 -10.42 23.83
C SER A 41 -3.71 -9.32 23.05
N THR A 42 -4.96 -9.01 23.38
CA THR A 42 -5.80 -8.08 22.61
C THR A 42 -6.30 -6.92 23.46
N LYS A 43 -6.41 -5.73 22.85
CA LYS A 43 -7.09 -4.57 23.41
C LYS A 43 -8.25 -4.19 22.50
N THR A 44 -9.43 -4.05 23.08
CA THR A 44 -10.58 -3.46 22.40
C THR A 44 -10.74 -2.00 22.82
N VAL A 45 -11.06 -1.13 21.87
CA VAL A 45 -11.36 0.29 22.12
C VAL A 45 -12.66 0.69 21.42
N THR A 46 -13.40 1.61 22.02
CA THR A 46 -14.52 2.29 21.36
C THR A 46 -14.02 3.22 20.23
N GLU A 47 -14.90 3.63 19.32
CA GLU A 47 -14.56 4.67 18.32
C GLU A 47 -14.11 5.99 18.97
N ALA A 48 -14.69 6.35 20.13
CA ALA A 48 -14.31 7.55 20.86
C ALA A 48 -12.90 7.44 21.45
N GLU A 49 -12.52 6.26 21.96
CA GLU A 49 -11.15 6.00 22.42
C GLU A 49 -10.17 5.94 21.25
N TRP A 50 -10.53 5.29 20.13
CA TRP A 50 -9.75 5.29 18.90
C TRP A 50 -9.45 6.71 18.43
N ALA A 51 -10.47 7.57 18.36
CA ALA A 51 -10.33 8.97 17.96
C ALA A 51 -9.46 9.80 18.93
N ALA A 52 -9.33 9.36 20.19
CA ALA A 52 -8.49 10.02 21.19
C ALA A 52 -7.04 9.51 21.20
N MET A 53 -6.74 8.40 20.50
CA MET A 53 -5.40 7.83 20.44
C MET A 53 -4.48 8.66 19.55
N THR A 54 -3.22 8.79 19.97
CA THR A 54 -2.16 9.38 19.14
C THR A 54 -1.50 8.32 18.27
N THR A 55 -0.75 8.74 17.25
CA THR A 55 0.12 7.83 16.47
C THR A 55 1.04 7.00 17.37
N ALA A 56 1.57 7.59 18.44
CA ALA A 56 2.42 6.90 19.40
C ALA A 56 1.64 5.87 20.26
N ASP A 57 0.32 6.02 20.41
CA ASP A 57 -0.51 5.02 21.06
C ASP A 57 -0.79 3.84 20.15
N PHE A 58 -1.05 4.08 18.85
CA PHE A 58 -1.18 3.02 17.85
C PHE A 58 0.14 2.24 17.66
N ALA A 59 1.28 2.93 17.70
CA ALA A 59 2.60 2.31 17.53
C ALA A 59 3.01 1.37 18.70
N LYS A 60 2.21 1.25 19.76
CA LYS A 60 2.45 0.32 20.88
C LYS A 60 1.99 -1.11 20.58
N PHE A 61 1.16 -1.30 19.56
CA PHE A 61 0.61 -2.61 19.18
C PHE A 61 1.51 -3.27 18.13
N LYS A 62 1.55 -4.60 18.12
CA LYS A 62 2.14 -5.38 17.04
C LYS A 62 1.32 -5.27 15.76
N ALA A 63 -0.01 -5.24 15.86
CA ALA A 63 -0.86 -4.94 14.71
C ALA A 63 -2.19 -4.30 15.12
N LEU A 64 -2.75 -3.54 14.19
CA LEU A 64 -4.14 -3.11 14.21
C LEU A 64 -4.92 -4.14 13.39
N VAL A 65 -6.01 -4.67 13.95
CA VAL A 65 -6.85 -5.65 13.26
C VAL A 65 -8.19 -4.99 13.01
N ILE A 66 -8.53 -4.85 11.72
CA ILE A 66 -9.82 -4.33 11.25
C ILE A 66 -10.57 -5.48 10.55
N PRO A 67 -11.37 -6.23 11.31
CA PRO A 67 -12.24 -7.27 10.76
C PRO A 67 -13.37 -6.69 9.91
N ASP A 68 -14.03 -7.56 9.16
CA ASP A 68 -15.31 -7.28 8.52
C ASP A 68 -16.39 -8.25 9.06
N PRO A 69 -16.87 -8.05 10.31
CA PRO A 69 -17.67 -9.05 11.01
C PRO A 69 -19.15 -9.02 10.66
N ARG A 70 -19.58 -7.99 9.95
CA ARG A 70 -20.97 -7.77 9.54
C ARG A 70 -20.94 -7.03 8.23
N CYS A 71 -21.54 -7.63 7.21
CA CYS A 71 -21.69 -6.92 5.95
C CYS A 71 -22.41 -5.58 6.19
N GLY A 72 -21.74 -4.50 5.80
CA GLY A 72 -22.17 -3.12 5.98
C GLY A 72 -21.63 -2.28 4.83
N SER A 73 -22.00 -1.01 4.79
CA SER A 73 -21.48 -0.06 3.79
C SER A 73 -20.18 0.60 4.27
N VAL A 74 -19.43 1.20 3.35
CA VAL A 74 -18.23 2.03 3.62
C VAL A 74 -18.45 3.05 4.75
N SER A 75 -19.68 3.54 4.93
CA SER A 75 -20.02 4.45 6.03
C SER A 75 -19.80 3.87 7.43
N SER A 76 -19.87 2.54 7.59
CA SER A 76 -19.64 1.86 8.87
C SER A 76 -18.17 1.91 9.31
N VAL A 77 -17.24 2.03 8.36
CA VAL A 77 -15.80 2.15 8.59
C VAL A 77 -15.28 3.56 8.34
N LYS A 78 -16.17 4.55 8.25
CA LYS A 78 -15.80 5.95 7.96
C LYS A 78 -14.83 6.54 8.98
N PHE A 79 -14.88 6.09 10.24
CA PHE A 79 -13.93 6.53 11.27
C PHE A 79 -12.47 6.25 10.89
N LEU A 80 -12.18 5.20 10.10
CA LEU A 80 -10.83 4.90 9.62
C LEU A 80 -10.35 5.94 8.64
N GLU A 81 -11.20 6.36 7.69
CA GLU A 81 -10.90 7.44 6.76
C GLU A 81 -10.72 8.77 7.49
N ASP A 82 -11.62 9.09 8.43
CA ASP A 82 -11.61 10.35 9.17
C ASP A 82 -10.39 10.49 10.09
N SER A 83 -9.76 9.38 10.49
CA SER A 83 -8.61 9.34 11.40
C SER A 83 -7.30 8.82 10.77
N LYS A 84 -7.26 8.60 9.45
CA LYS A 84 -6.12 7.98 8.75
C LYS A 84 -4.79 8.70 8.92
N ASP A 85 -4.80 10.02 9.08
CA ASP A 85 -3.58 10.80 9.30
C ASP A 85 -2.96 10.57 10.70
N VAL A 86 -3.67 9.88 11.61
CA VAL A 86 -3.22 9.58 12.97
C VAL A 86 -2.79 8.11 13.12
N TRP A 87 -3.62 7.16 12.69
CA TRP A 87 -3.30 5.73 12.85
C TRP A 87 -2.36 5.21 11.76
N SER A 88 -2.51 5.65 10.50
CA SER A 88 -1.72 5.11 9.37
C SER A 88 -0.21 5.32 9.53
N PRO A 89 0.29 6.47 10.04
CA PRO A 89 1.73 6.65 10.24
C PRO A 89 2.34 5.71 11.29
N ALA A 90 1.54 5.09 12.16
CA ALA A 90 2.04 4.08 13.09
C ALA A 90 2.35 2.76 12.37
N ILE A 91 1.72 2.49 11.22
CA ILE A 91 1.83 1.22 10.49
C ILE A 91 3.12 1.19 9.66
N THR A 92 4.16 0.66 10.28
CA THR A 92 5.51 0.57 9.70
C THR A 92 5.92 -0.86 9.35
N GLY A 93 5.15 -1.86 9.78
CA GLY A 93 5.42 -3.28 9.58
C GLY A 93 4.61 -3.90 8.45
N ASN A 94 4.34 -5.19 8.58
CA ASN A 94 3.60 -5.97 7.59
C ASN A 94 2.15 -5.48 7.45
N ILE A 95 1.64 -5.46 6.23
CA ILE A 95 0.23 -5.16 5.96
C ILE A 95 -0.36 -6.32 5.17
N ILE A 96 -1.54 -6.79 5.55
CA ILE A 96 -2.35 -7.71 4.75
C ILE A 96 -3.76 -7.13 4.56
N LEU A 97 -4.18 -7.06 3.30
CA LEU A 97 -5.48 -6.55 2.89
C LEU A 97 -6.24 -7.65 2.17
N ILE A 98 -7.47 -7.93 2.62
CA ILE A 98 -8.23 -9.12 2.25
C ILE A 98 -9.56 -8.72 1.62
N GLY A 99 -9.76 -9.07 0.35
CA GLY A 99 -11.00 -8.85 -0.42
C GLY A 99 -12.06 -9.95 -0.25
N MET A 100 -12.17 -10.54 0.94
CA MET A 100 -13.21 -11.51 1.26
C MET A 100 -13.68 -11.35 2.70
N VAL A 101 -14.93 -11.74 2.96
CA VAL A 101 -15.47 -11.79 4.32
C VAL A 101 -15.08 -13.12 4.94
N VAL A 102 -14.58 -13.11 6.16
CA VAL A 102 -14.27 -14.32 6.92
C VAL A 102 -15.40 -14.60 7.91
N MET A 103 -16.60 -14.87 7.38
CA MET A 103 -17.81 -14.96 8.21
C MET A 103 -18.48 -16.34 8.24
N PHE A 104 -18.16 -17.27 7.33
CA PHE A 104 -19.06 -18.39 7.07
C PHE A 104 -18.50 -19.81 7.07
N GLN A 105 -17.19 -20.08 7.21
CA GLN A 105 -16.66 -21.45 7.12
C GLN A 105 -15.46 -21.74 8.03
N ALA A 106 -15.34 -22.98 8.51
CA ALA A 106 -14.23 -23.44 9.35
C ALA A 106 -12.86 -23.48 8.62
N LEU A 107 -12.84 -23.38 7.29
CA LEU A 107 -11.61 -23.29 6.50
C LEU A 107 -11.01 -21.86 6.52
N GLU A 108 -11.79 -20.87 6.95
CA GLU A 108 -11.36 -19.46 7.06
C GLU A 108 -10.38 -19.24 8.21
N ASP A 109 -10.41 -20.11 9.24
CA ASP A 109 -9.61 -19.95 10.45
C ASP A 109 -8.11 -20.01 10.11
N THR A 110 -7.72 -20.86 9.14
CA THR A 110 -6.35 -20.89 8.59
C THR A 110 -5.95 -19.54 8.01
N LEU A 111 -6.81 -18.91 7.19
CA LEU A 111 -6.49 -17.59 6.63
C LEU A 111 -6.38 -16.54 7.74
N ILE A 112 -7.33 -16.52 8.68
CA ILE A 112 -7.35 -15.58 9.80
C ILE A 112 -6.06 -15.71 10.63
N ASP A 113 -5.72 -16.92 11.06
CA ASP A 113 -4.56 -17.22 11.89
C ASP A 113 -3.27 -16.73 11.25
N ASN A 114 -3.05 -17.11 9.98
CA ASN A 114 -1.85 -16.75 9.24
C ASN A 114 -1.79 -15.24 8.98
N SER A 115 -2.92 -14.61 8.70
CA SER A 115 -2.98 -13.17 8.45
C SER A 115 -2.73 -12.34 9.72
N ILE A 116 -3.24 -12.78 10.88
CA ILE A 116 -2.97 -12.15 12.19
C ILE A 116 -1.50 -12.30 12.55
N LYS A 117 -0.95 -13.52 12.43
CA LYS A 117 0.48 -13.78 12.67
C LYS A 117 1.36 -12.92 11.77
N PHE A 118 1.03 -12.86 10.48
CA PHE A 118 1.75 -12.05 9.50
C PHE A 118 1.74 -10.57 9.83
N ALA A 119 0.56 -9.98 10.11
CA ALA A 119 0.45 -8.57 10.47
C ALA A 119 1.25 -8.25 11.75
N ALA A 120 1.30 -9.17 12.72
CA ALA A 120 2.00 -8.99 13.99
C ALA A 120 3.51 -9.32 13.94
N ALA A 121 4.02 -9.88 12.84
CA ALA A 121 5.40 -10.36 12.72
C ALA A 121 6.41 -9.30 12.25
N GLY A 122 5.97 -8.09 11.90
CA GLY A 122 6.84 -7.05 11.35
C GLY A 122 7.98 -6.66 12.28
N THR A 123 9.22 -6.71 11.77
CA THR A 123 10.41 -6.24 12.49
C THR A 123 11.40 -5.59 11.53
N THR A 124 12.12 -4.57 12.00
CA THR A 124 13.28 -4.03 11.26
C THR A 124 14.42 -5.07 11.19
N PRO A 125 15.43 -4.89 10.32
CA PRO A 125 16.62 -5.75 10.31
C PRO A 125 17.35 -5.83 11.67
N ALA A 126 17.20 -4.82 12.52
CA ALA A 126 17.73 -4.80 13.88
C ALA A 126 16.86 -5.57 14.90
N GLY A 127 15.78 -6.22 14.45
CA GLY A 127 14.83 -6.94 15.30
C GLY A 127 13.87 -6.04 16.10
N VAL A 128 13.77 -4.76 15.74
CA VAL A 128 12.84 -3.83 16.42
C VAL A 128 11.42 -4.10 15.90
N PRO A 129 10.44 -4.40 16.77
CA PRO A 129 9.05 -4.60 16.36
C PRO A 129 8.48 -3.40 15.60
N GLN A 130 7.69 -3.69 14.58
CA GLN A 130 6.98 -2.71 13.77
C GLN A 130 5.48 -3.02 13.80
N THR A 131 4.66 -2.00 14.00
CA THR A 131 3.20 -2.16 13.98
C THR A 131 2.73 -2.46 12.56
N GLY A 132 2.03 -3.58 12.38
CA GLY A 132 1.39 -3.97 11.13
C GLY A 132 -0.11 -3.70 11.09
N LEU A 133 -0.75 -4.11 10.00
CA LEU A 133 -2.18 -3.94 9.74
C LEU A 133 -2.77 -5.20 9.12
N TYR A 134 -3.85 -5.69 9.71
CA TYR A 134 -4.81 -6.61 9.08
C TYR A 134 -6.06 -5.81 8.74
N TYR A 135 -6.53 -5.87 7.49
CA TYR A 135 -7.78 -5.22 7.11
C TYR A 135 -8.55 -6.04 6.07
N ALA A 136 -9.73 -6.54 6.48
CA ALA A 136 -10.71 -7.13 5.57
C ALA A 136 -11.63 -6.04 4.98
N LEU A 137 -11.72 -5.97 3.64
CA LEU A 137 -12.44 -4.91 2.91
C LEU A 137 -13.83 -5.34 2.40
N SER A 138 -14.01 -6.64 2.21
CA SER A 138 -15.03 -7.28 1.37
C SER A 138 -16.41 -6.64 1.34
N CYS A 139 -17.21 -6.77 2.39
CA CYS A 139 -18.64 -6.41 2.28
C CYS A 139 -18.83 -4.90 2.06
N TYR A 140 -17.82 -4.07 2.33
CA TYR A 140 -17.89 -2.63 2.08
C TYR A 140 -17.89 -2.29 0.58
N TYR A 141 -17.30 -3.14 -0.26
CA TYR A 141 -17.14 -2.89 -1.69
C TYR A 141 -17.60 -4.03 -2.60
N GLU A 142 -18.15 -5.14 -2.06
CA GLU A 142 -18.58 -6.31 -2.84
C GLU A 142 -19.66 -5.99 -3.89
N SER A 143 -20.41 -4.90 -3.74
CA SER A 143 -21.43 -4.47 -4.69
C SER A 143 -20.95 -3.39 -5.67
N GLU A 144 -19.71 -2.92 -5.52
CA GLU A 144 -19.18 -1.81 -6.30
C GLU A 144 -18.44 -2.33 -7.55
N GLU A 145 -18.77 -1.83 -8.74
CA GLU A 145 -18.03 -2.19 -9.96
C GLU A 145 -16.56 -1.69 -9.92
N SER A 146 -16.34 -0.59 -9.21
CA SER A 146 -15.03 0.01 -8.97
C SER A 146 -15.15 1.05 -7.86
N ALA A 147 -14.33 0.94 -6.82
CA ALA A 147 -14.30 1.90 -5.71
C ALA A 147 -12.88 2.17 -5.22
N LYS A 148 -12.63 3.39 -4.73
CA LYS A 148 -11.41 3.72 -4.02
C LYS A 148 -11.53 3.34 -2.54
N VAL A 149 -10.42 2.87 -1.95
CA VAL A 149 -10.35 2.60 -0.52
C VAL A 149 -9.72 3.80 0.20
N GLU A 150 -10.52 4.83 0.44
CA GLU A 150 -10.06 6.12 0.97
C GLU A 150 -9.40 6.02 2.35
N ALA A 151 -9.77 5.03 3.16
CA ALA A 151 -9.12 4.74 4.45
C ALA A 151 -7.64 4.37 4.30
N LEU A 152 -7.24 3.84 3.14
CA LEU A 152 -5.87 3.40 2.88
C LEU A 152 -5.02 4.43 2.13
N SER A 153 -5.55 5.62 1.83
CA SER A 153 -4.89 6.59 0.95
C SER A 153 -3.52 7.08 1.45
N TRP A 154 -3.21 6.89 2.75
CA TRP A 154 -1.88 7.15 3.30
C TRP A 154 -0.81 6.22 2.71
N PHE A 155 -1.18 4.97 2.41
CA PHE A 155 -0.28 3.96 1.83
C PHE A 155 -0.24 4.02 0.30
N GLY A 156 -1.11 4.84 -0.31
CA GLY A 156 -1.21 5.10 -1.74
C GLY A 156 -2.63 4.88 -2.28
N ASP A 157 -2.80 4.93 -3.59
CA ASP A 157 -4.11 4.73 -4.23
C ASP A 157 -4.45 3.24 -4.37
N PHE A 158 -5.55 2.82 -3.75
CA PHE A 158 -6.12 1.49 -3.89
C PHE A 158 -7.46 1.59 -4.60
N THR A 159 -7.65 0.77 -5.62
CA THR A 159 -8.94 0.60 -6.28
C THR A 159 -9.34 -0.86 -6.21
N VAL A 160 -10.53 -1.11 -5.69
CA VAL A 160 -11.12 -2.43 -5.53
C VAL A 160 -12.36 -2.57 -6.42
N ARG A 161 -12.78 -3.82 -6.65
CA ARG A 161 -13.95 -4.18 -7.43
C ARG A 161 -14.65 -5.36 -6.80
N GLY A 162 -15.95 -5.24 -6.60
CA GLY A 162 -16.87 -6.33 -6.32
C GLY A 162 -17.62 -6.75 -7.58
N ASN A 163 -18.88 -7.16 -7.39
CA ASN A 163 -19.79 -7.68 -8.41
C ASN A 163 -19.13 -8.75 -9.30
N LEU A 164 -18.39 -9.65 -8.65
CA LEU A 164 -17.61 -10.71 -9.29
C LEU A 164 -18.46 -11.97 -9.47
N ASP A 165 -18.10 -12.82 -10.43
CA ASP A 165 -18.84 -14.05 -10.74
C ASP A 165 -18.62 -15.19 -9.70
N CYS A 166 -18.32 -14.86 -8.44
CA CYS A 166 -18.09 -15.82 -7.34
C CYS A 166 -16.95 -16.82 -7.66
N TYR A 167 -15.70 -16.34 -7.61
CA TYR A 167 -14.53 -17.18 -7.93
C TYR A 167 -14.15 -18.09 -6.76
N ASN A 168 -13.69 -19.31 -7.07
CA ASN A 168 -13.41 -20.37 -6.09
C ASN A 168 -12.06 -21.08 -6.26
N LYS A 169 -11.34 -20.78 -7.34
CA LYS A 169 -10.01 -21.33 -7.60
C LYS A 169 -9.00 -20.26 -7.19
N VAL A 170 -8.30 -20.49 -6.10
CA VAL A 170 -7.28 -19.58 -5.58
C VAL A 170 -5.89 -20.16 -5.80
N HIS A 171 -4.92 -19.27 -6.03
CA HIS A 171 -3.52 -19.62 -6.02
C HIS A 171 -2.72 -18.60 -5.20
N LEU A 172 -1.81 -19.09 -4.35
CA LEU A 172 -0.81 -18.25 -3.68
C LEU A 172 0.33 -17.91 -4.65
N VAL A 173 0.69 -16.64 -4.70
CA VAL A 173 1.75 -16.10 -5.58
C VAL A 173 2.85 -15.36 -4.81
N ALA A 174 2.73 -15.36 -3.47
CA ALA A 174 3.75 -14.93 -2.54
C ALA A 174 3.66 -15.77 -1.26
N GLU A 175 4.72 -15.75 -0.46
CA GLU A 175 4.82 -16.52 0.78
C GLU A 175 5.38 -15.69 1.94
N SER A 176 5.22 -16.20 3.16
CA SER A 176 5.89 -15.68 4.34
C SER A 176 6.03 -16.79 5.37
N THR A 177 7.12 -16.79 6.13
CA THR A 177 7.31 -17.71 7.26
C THR A 177 6.30 -17.49 8.39
N ALA A 178 5.63 -16.33 8.43
CA ALA A 178 4.53 -16.07 9.35
C ALA A 178 3.17 -16.59 8.83
N MET A 179 3.12 -17.13 7.61
CA MET A 179 1.94 -17.68 6.94
C MET A 179 2.16 -19.15 6.53
N ASP A 180 2.87 -19.93 7.35
CA ASP A 180 3.43 -21.23 7.00
C ASP A 180 2.40 -22.35 6.74
N SER A 181 1.16 -22.18 7.22
CA SER A 181 0.09 -23.15 7.00
C SER A 181 -0.93 -22.71 5.95
N LEU A 182 -0.67 -21.61 5.23
CA LEU A 182 -1.54 -21.12 4.15
C LEU A 182 -1.17 -21.83 2.83
N ASP A 183 -2.16 -22.41 2.16
CA ASP A 183 -2.00 -23.05 0.86
C ASP A 183 -3.22 -22.84 -0.06
N ASP A 184 -3.10 -23.24 -1.33
CA ASP A 184 -4.17 -23.12 -2.32
C ASP A 184 -5.47 -23.83 -1.90
N GLU A 185 -5.36 -24.98 -1.23
CA GLU A 185 -6.52 -25.77 -0.77
C GLU A 185 -7.24 -25.03 0.35
N SER A 186 -6.48 -24.46 1.28
CA SER A 186 -7.01 -23.69 2.39
C SER A 186 -7.81 -22.49 1.89
N LEU A 187 -7.46 -21.87 0.76
CA LEU A 187 -8.13 -20.68 0.22
C LEU A 187 -9.20 -20.97 -0.85
N SER A 188 -9.29 -22.21 -1.34
CA SER A 188 -10.15 -22.58 -2.47
C SER A 188 -11.43 -23.30 -2.04
N GLY A 189 -12.44 -23.28 -2.91
CA GLY A 189 -13.62 -24.12 -2.77
C GLY A 189 -14.62 -23.69 -1.69
N TRP A 190 -14.58 -22.43 -1.25
CA TRP A 190 -15.45 -21.90 -0.20
C TRP A 190 -16.84 -21.48 -0.69
N SER A 191 -17.22 -21.82 -1.93
CA SER A 191 -18.48 -21.38 -2.52
C SER A 191 -18.61 -19.85 -2.54
N CYS A 192 -17.64 -19.21 -3.22
CA CYS A 192 -17.30 -17.79 -3.37
C CYS A 192 -16.07 -17.40 -2.54
N SER A 193 -14.93 -18.06 -2.74
CA SER A 193 -13.66 -17.70 -2.08
C SER A 193 -13.22 -16.24 -2.31
N VAL A 194 -13.73 -15.57 -3.36
CA VAL A 194 -13.37 -14.19 -3.71
C VAL A 194 -14.63 -13.35 -3.87
N HIS A 195 -14.77 -12.31 -3.04
CA HIS A 195 -15.92 -11.38 -3.05
C HIS A 195 -15.56 -10.03 -3.66
N GLU A 196 -14.32 -9.59 -3.44
CA GLU A 196 -13.75 -8.34 -3.91
C GLU A 196 -12.32 -8.62 -4.41
N ALA A 197 -11.89 -7.93 -5.46
CA ALA A 197 -10.53 -8.00 -5.98
C ALA A 197 -9.92 -6.60 -6.13
N PHE A 198 -8.59 -6.53 -6.12
CA PHE A 198 -7.86 -5.28 -6.33
C PHE A 198 -7.67 -5.02 -7.82
N ALA A 199 -8.28 -3.94 -8.30
CA ALA A 199 -8.10 -3.45 -9.66
C ALA A 199 -6.74 -2.75 -9.85
N SER A 200 -6.28 -2.03 -8.82
CA SER A 200 -4.96 -1.40 -8.75
C SER A 200 -4.55 -1.15 -7.31
N TYR A 201 -3.24 -1.20 -7.05
CA TYR A 201 -2.64 -0.89 -5.76
C TYR A 201 -1.21 -0.37 -5.97
N PRO A 202 -0.63 0.34 -4.99
CA PRO A 202 0.75 0.84 -5.09
C PRO A 202 1.71 -0.36 -5.04
N SER A 203 2.23 -0.80 -6.18
CA SER A 203 3.09 -1.99 -6.28
C SER A 203 4.59 -1.69 -6.29
N VAL A 204 4.95 -0.41 -6.24
CA VAL A 204 6.33 0.08 -6.37
C VAL A 204 6.76 0.91 -5.17
N GLY A 205 8.07 1.03 -4.99
CA GLY A 205 8.72 1.75 -3.91
C GLY A 205 8.84 0.95 -2.62
N THR A 206 9.47 1.57 -1.61
CA THR A 206 9.74 0.96 -0.28
C THR A 206 8.51 0.43 0.45
N ASN A 207 7.33 0.95 0.11
CA ASN A 207 6.06 0.56 0.70
C ASN A 207 5.14 -0.12 -0.32
N GLY A 208 5.69 -0.59 -1.44
CA GLY A 208 4.96 -1.30 -2.47
C GLY A 208 4.32 -2.58 -1.93
N PHE A 209 3.13 -2.86 -2.44
CA PHE A 209 2.36 -4.06 -2.18
C PHE A 209 2.58 -5.08 -3.31
N GLN A 210 2.31 -6.34 -2.98
CA GLN A 210 2.32 -7.47 -3.89
C GLN A 210 1.04 -8.27 -3.71
N ALA A 211 0.62 -8.97 -4.75
CA ALA A 211 -0.38 -10.01 -4.59
C ALA A 211 0.17 -11.11 -3.67
N LEU A 212 -0.66 -11.53 -2.72
CA LEU A 212 -0.43 -12.74 -1.92
C LEU A 212 -1.22 -13.91 -2.51
N ALA A 213 -2.50 -13.67 -2.82
CA ALA A 213 -3.39 -14.67 -3.37
C ALA A 213 -4.21 -14.08 -4.53
N ILE A 214 -4.47 -14.93 -5.54
CA ILE A 214 -5.18 -14.56 -6.76
C ILE A 214 -6.38 -15.46 -6.98
N ALA A 215 -7.45 -14.91 -7.56
CA ALA A 215 -8.45 -15.70 -8.28
C ALA A 215 -7.80 -16.22 -9.56
N GLN A 216 -7.36 -17.48 -9.56
CA GLN A 216 -6.54 -18.06 -10.62
C GLN A 216 -7.36 -18.25 -11.91
N ASP A 217 -6.71 -18.03 -13.06
CA ASP A 217 -7.28 -18.17 -14.40
C ASP A 217 -8.42 -17.18 -14.71
N ILE A 218 -8.63 -16.18 -13.84
CA ILE A 218 -9.58 -15.10 -14.09
C ILE A 218 -8.87 -13.92 -14.74
N LEU A 219 -9.38 -13.51 -15.90
CA LEU A 219 -8.89 -12.36 -16.65
C LEU A 219 -9.88 -11.22 -16.58
N GLY A 220 -9.42 -10.09 -16.05
CA GLY A 220 -10.22 -8.89 -15.85
C GLY A 220 -9.33 -7.70 -15.55
N VAL A 221 -9.93 -6.54 -15.30
CA VAL A 221 -9.16 -5.36 -14.88
C VAL A 221 -8.51 -5.67 -13.52
N GLY A 222 -7.20 -5.43 -13.44
CA GLY A 222 -6.35 -5.78 -12.29
C GLY A 222 -5.65 -7.14 -12.41
N SER A 223 -5.99 -7.95 -13.42
CA SER A 223 -5.34 -9.26 -13.60
C SER A 223 -3.87 -9.11 -14.00
N GLN A 224 -3.03 -9.98 -13.45
CA GLN A 224 -1.58 -9.95 -13.60
C GLN A 224 -1.04 -11.37 -13.86
N THR A 225 0.22 -11.46 -14.29
CA THR A 225 0.98 -12.72 -14.38
C THR A 225 2.10 -12.67 -13.35
N PHE A 226 2.36 -13.79 -12.68
CA PHE A 226 3.26 -13.87 -11.53
C PHE A 226 4.49 -14.74 -11.83
N GLY A 227 5.49 -14.70 -10.93
CA GLY A 227 6.78 -15.37 -11.11
C GLY A 227 6.71 -16.89 -11.29
N ASP A 228 5.68 -17.53 -10.75
CA ASP A 228 5.38 -18.95 -10.95
C ASP A 228 4.74 -19.28 -12.32
N GLY A 229 4.47 -18.25 -13.14
CA GLY A 229 3.85 -18.37 -14.46
C GLY A 229 2.32 -18.42 -14.43
N THR A 230 1.70 -18.35 -13.26
CA THR A 230 0.25 -18.27 -13.11
C THR A 230 -0.26 -16.85 -13.37
N ARG A 231 -1.58 -16.74 -13.53
CA ARG A 231 -2.26 -15.48 -13.81
C ARG A 231 -3.62 -15.45 -13.13
N GLY A 232 -4.06 -14.27 -12.74
CA GLY A 232 -5.33 -14.11 -12.06
C GLY A 232 -5.55 -12.70 -11.52
N LEU A 233 -6.66 -12.52 -10.83
CA LEU A 233 -7.02 -11.28 -10.15
C LEU A 233 -6.52 -11.30 -8.71
N PRO A 234 -5.65 -10.37 -8.29
CA PRO A 234 -5.26 -10.21 -6.89
C PRO A 234 -6.48 -9.90 -6.04
N TYR A 235 -6.67 -10.63 -4.94
CA TYR A 235 -7.76 -10.39 -4.01
C TYR A 235 -7.30 -10.44 -2.54
N ILE A 236 -6.10 -10.98 -2.29
CA ILE A 236 -5.34 -10.69 -1.09
C ILE A 236 -4.04 -10.05 -1.53
N ILE A 237 -3.74 -8.86 -1.01
CA ILE A 237 -2.47 -8.19 -1.23
C ILE A 237 -1.76 -7.97 0.10
N SER A 238 -0.45 -7.86 0.04
CA SER A 238 0.37 -7.69 1.24
C SER A 238 1.54 -6.76 1.00
N ARG A 239 2.06 -6.20 2.09
CA ARG A 239 3.38 -5.58 2.20
C ARG A 239 4.18 -6.41 3.19
N GLY A 240 5.36 -6.91 2.77
CA GLY A 240 6.24 -7.74 3.61
C GLY A 240 6.14 -9.26 3.40
N ALA A 241 5.44 -9.74 2.38
CA ALA A 241 5.54 -11.13 1.89
C ALA A 241 6.61 -11.25 0.77
N THR A 242 7.05 -12.45 0.45
CA THR A 242 8.02 -12.70 -0.62
C THR A 242 7.29 -13.18 -1.88
N PRO A 243 7.23 -12.39 -2.97
CA PRO A 243 6.69 -12.85 -4.25
C PRO A 243 7.45 -14.07 -4.78
N ALA A 244 6.77 -14.94 -5.52
CA ALA A 244 7.44 -16.02 -6.24
C ALA A 244 8.58 -15.48 -7.11
N LYS A 245 9.73 -16.18 -7.10
CA LYS A 245 10.99 -15.84 -7.80
C LYS A 245 11.86 -14.75 -7.20
N CYS A 246 11.33 -13.98 -6.26
CA CYS A 246 12.15 -12.98 -5.57
C CYS A 246 13.35 -13.63 -4.85
N GLY A 247 14.53 -13.04 -5.04
CA GLY A 247 15.78 -13.46 -4.42
C GLY A 247 16.49 -14.62 -5.13
N ASP A 248 16.10 -14.97 -6.36
CA ASP A 248 16.69 -16.08 -7.12
C ASP A 248 17.94 -15.69 -7.94
N GLY A 249 18.26 -14.40 -7.98
CA GLY A 249 19.37 -13.81 -8.73
C GLY A 249 18.99 -13.35 -10.14
N VAL A 250 17.71 -13.41 -10.52
CA VAL A 250 17.20 -13.00 -11.83
C VAL A 250 16.15 -11.92 -11.65
N TRP A 251 16.49 -10.69 -12.05
CA TRP A 251 15.53 -9.60 -12.05
C TRP A 251 14.43 -9.79 -13.12
N ASP A 252 13.20 -10.03 -12.66
CA ASP A 252 12.00 -10.18 -13.49
C ASP A 252 11.07 -8.96 -13.37
N GLU A 253 11.41 -7.85 -14.04
CA GLU A 253 10.62 -6.60 -14.06
C GLU A 253 9.12 -6.84 -14.36
N LYS A 254 8.83 -7.75 -15.30
CA LYS A 254 7.47 -8.13 -15.71
C LYS A 254 6.62 -8.72 -14.56
N PHE A 255 7.24 -9.22 -13.51
CA PHE A 255 6.58 -9.79 -12.33
C PHE A 255 6.59 -8.83 -11.14
N GLY A 256 7.00 -7.57 -11.38
CA GLY A 256 6.94 -6.50 -10.40
C GLY A 256 8.17 -6.40 -9.50
N GLU A 257 9.27 -7.10 -9.82
CA GLU A 257 10.53 -6.91 -9.13
C GLU A 257 11.17 -5.58 -9.52
N GLU A 258 11.63 -4.84 -8.52
CA GLU A 258 12.45 -3.63 -8.70
C GLU A 258 13.95 -3.92 -8.65
N CYS A 259 14.29 -5.01 -7.96
CA CYS A 259 15.63 -5.51 -7.75
C CYS A 259 15.61 -7.01 -7.48
N ASP A 260 16.75 -7.66 -7.67
CA ASP A 260 17.03 -8.99 -7.15
C ASP A 260 18.54 -9.07 -6.87
N ASP A 261 18.90 -9.32 -5.61
CA ASP A 261 20.29 -9.44 -5.16
C ASP A 261 20.63 -10.85 -4.64
N HIS A 262 19.92 -11.85 -5.15
CA HIS A 262 20.16 -13.27 -4.92
C HIS A 262 19.97 -13.71 -3.46
N ASN A 263 19.19 -12.96 -2.68
CA ASN A 263 18.84 -13.35 -1.32
C ASN A 263 17.49 -12.72 -0.87
N LEU A 264 17.08 -13.00 0.37
CA LEU A 264 15.82 -12.52 0.96
C LEU A 264 16.05 -11.73 2.27
N LEU A 265 17.24 -11.16 2.45
CA LEU A 265 17.65 -10.44 3.65
C LEU A 265 17.27 -8.97 3.51
N ASN A 266 16.38 -8.49 4.37
CA ASN A 266 16.16 -7.04 4.47
C ASN A 266 17.43 -6.34 4.99
N GLY A 267 17.65 -5.11 4.55
CA GLY A 267 18.69 -4.18 5.01
C GLY A 267 19.95 -4.16 4.15
N ASP A 268 20.00 -4.87 3.03
CA ASP A 268 21.13 -4.91 2.09
C ASP A 268 20.89 -4.10 0.79
N GLY A 269 19.71 -3.51 0.64
CA GLY A 269 19.32 -2.66 -0.48
C GLY A 269 18.14 -3.20 -1.28
N CYS A 270 17.94 -4.53 -1.33
CA CYS A 270 16.77 -5.17 -1.92
C CYS A 270 15.97 -5.88 -0.84
N SER A 271 14.73 -5.47 -0.62
CA SER A 271 13.90 -6.11 0.40
C SER A 271 13.53 -7.54 0.00
N LEU A 272 13.09 -8.35 0.98
CA LEU A 272 12.51 -9.69 0.75
C LEU A 272 11.28 -9.71 -0.18
N SER A 273 10.72 -8.54 -0.51
CA SER A 273 9.61 -8.37 -1.45
C SER A 273 10.09 -7.91 -2.84
N CYS A 274 11.40 -7.91 -3.09
CA CYS A 274 12.06 -7.43 -4.31
C CYS A 274 11.70 -5.97 -4.63
N LYS A 275 11.53 -5.17 -3.58
CA LYS A 275 11.38 -3.70 -3.65
C LYS A 275 12.65 -3.04 -3.18
N CYS A 276 13.03 -1.94 -3.83
CA CYS A 276 14.21 -1.18 -3.43
C CYS A 276 13.97 -0.52 -2.08
N GLU A 277 14.85 -0.79 -1.11
CA GLU A 277 14.73 -0.25 0.25
C GLU A 277 15.01 1.26 0.33
N SER A 278 15.65 1.81 -0.71
CA SER A 278 15.79 3.24 -0.93
C SER A 278 14.58 3.89 -1.60
N GLY A 279 13.69 3.08 -2.17
CA GLY A 279 12.55 3.51 -3.01
C GLY A 279 12.97 3.97 -4.40
N LEU A 280 14.23 3.71 -4.79
CA LEU A 280 14.83 4.21 -6.01
C LEU A 280 15.47 3.05 -6.80
N PRO A 281 14.70 2.39 -7.69
CA PRO A 281 15.27 1.42 -8.63
C PRO A 281 16.11 2.11 -9.70
N LYS A 282 17.17 1.44 -10.18
CA LYS A 282 17.98 1.92 -11.31
C LYS A 282 17.41 1.53 -12.68
N GLY A 283 16.52 0.53 -12.72
CA GLY A 283 16.04 -0.08 -13.96
C GLY A 283 17.00 -1.10 -14.56
N ASP A 284 17.90 -1.66 -13.76
CA ASP A 284 18.85 -2.71 -14.16
C ASP A 284 18.85 -3.91 -13.17
N GLY A 285 17.80 -4.04 -12.35
CA GLY A 285 17.71 -5.04 -11.29
C GLY A 285 18.48 -4.68 -10.01
N THR A 286 19.04 -3.46 -9.93
CA THR A 286 19.71 -2.97 -8.73
C THR A 286 19.08 -1.68 -8.21
N CYS A 287 19.33 -1.39 -6.92
CA CYS A 287 18.84 -0.19 -6.25
C CYS A 287 19.92 0.88 -6.13
N TYR A 288 19.49 2.15 -6.10
CA TYR A 288 20.34 3.22 -5.58
C TYR A 288 20.50 3.04 -4.06
N PRO A 289 21.66 3.39 -3.49
CA PRO A 289 21.83 3.38 -2.04
C PRO A 289 20.82 4.34 -1.40
N SER A 290 20.27 3.95 -0.25
CA SER A 290 19.48 4.88 0.56
C SER A 290 20.38 6.06 0.94
N ASN A 291 19.97 7.29 0.61
CA ASN A 291 20.78 8.47 0.92
C ASN A 291 20.75 8.65 2.45
N THR A 292 21.73 8.08 3.15
CA THR A 292 21.84 8.01 4.62
C THR A 292 21.98 9.37 5.33
N THR A 293 21.68 10.48 4.66
CA THR A 293 21.39 11.76 5.33
C THR A 293 19.97 11.88 5.88
N THR A 294 19.12 10.86 5.74
CA THR A 294 17.86 10.76 6.48
C THR A 294 18.05 9.78 7.65
N PRO A 295 18.16 10.27 8.91
CA PRO A 295 18.11 9.40 10.07
C PRO A 295 16.81 8.60 10.06
N GLY A 296 16.89 7.29 10.35
CA GLY A 296 15.74 6.43 10.53
C GLY A 296 14.84 6.96 11.66
N GLY A 297 13.81 7.71 11.27
CA GLY A 297 12.71 8.25 12.09
C GLY A 297 13.08 9.21 13.24
N PRO A 298 12.20 10.15 13.64
CA PRO A 298 11.22 10.91 12.88
C PRO A 298 11.54 12.42 12.92
N THR A 299 11.50 13.11 11.79
CA THR A 299 10.98 14.50 11.62
C THR A 299 11.29 14.96 10.21
N GLY A 300 10.26 14.96 9.38
CA GLY A 300 10.25 15.62 8.09
C GLY A 300 8.80 15.76 7.69
N THR A 301 8.16 16.85 8.14
CA THR A 301 6.86 17.31 7.68
C THR A 301 6.97 17.68 6.20
N GLY A 302 7.05 16.66 5.35
CA GLY A 302 6.85 16.76 3.91
C GLY A 302 5.38 16.50 3.61
N SER A 303 4.49 17.24 4.26
CA SER A 303 3.15 17.42 3.70
C SER A 303 3.38 18.00 2.30
N THR A 304 3.09 17.24 1.25
CA THR A 304 2.75 17.85 -0.03
C THR A 304 1.48 18.65 0.20
N HIS A 305 1.65 19.87 0.69
CA HIS A 305 0.60 20.86 0.70
C HIS A 305 0.19 21.02 -0.77
N PRO A 306 -1.08 20.79 -1.15
CA PRO A 306 -1.55 21.29 -2.43
C PRO A 306 -1.33 22.81 -2.40
N PRO A 307 -0.70 23.41 -3.42
CA PRO A 307 -0.53 24.85 -3.45
C PRO A 307 -1.90 25.51 -3.34
N THR A 308 -2.02 26.36 -2.31
CA THR A 308 -3.18 27.18 -2.00
C THR A 308 -3.68 27.92 -3.25
N SER A 309 -4.97 27.81 -3.52
CA SER A 309 -5.67 28.62 -4.54
C SER A 309 -5.64 30.11 -4.18
N TYR A 310 -5.13 30.95 -5.09
CA TYR A 310 -5.37 32.40 -5.15
C TYR A 310 -6.30 32.71 -6.35
N PRO A 311 -7.00 33.86 -6.38
CA PRO A 311 -8.43 33.94 -6.62
C PRO A 311 -8.77 34.03 -8.11
N SER A 312 -9.97 33.54 -8.41
CA SER A 312 -10.63 33.60 -9.72
C SER A 312 -10.60 34.98 -10.37
N ALA A 313 -10.17 35.03 -11.63
CA ALA A 313 -10.50 36.08 -12.58
C ALA A 313 -11.31 35.47 -13.75
N SER A 314 -12.63 35.56 -13.61
CA SER A 314 -13.65 35.78 -14.65
C SER A 314 -13.41 35.26 -16.08
N GLY A 315 -14.24 34.27 -16.48
CA GLY A 315 -14.93 34.29 -17.78
C GLY A 315 -14.73 33.10 -18.72
N GLY A 316 -15.78 32.30 -18.90
CA GLY A 316 -16.14 31.71 -20.21
C GLY A 316 -15.74 30.26 -20.51
N TYR A 317 -16.73 29.36 -20.42
CA TYR A 317 -16.86 28.04 -21.05
C TYR A 317 -15.77 26.97 -20.78
N GLY A 318 -16.12 26.02 -19.91
CA GLY A 318 -15.29 24.91 -19.48
C GLY A 318 -15.18 23.77 -20.49
N TYR A 319 -13.93 23.38 -20.76
CA TYR A 319 -13.52 22.01 -20.99
C TYR A 319 -12.39 21.70 -19.99
N SER A 320 -12.58 20.70 -19.15
CA SER A 320 -11.61 20.24 -18.17
C SER A 320 -10.60 19.29 -18.82
N VAL A 321 -9.31 19.65 -18.80
CA VAL A 321 -8.17 18.77 -19.08
C VAL A 321 -7.21 18.76 -17.87
N PRO A 322 -6.49 17.65 -17.62
CA PRO A 322 -5.72 17.43 -16.40
C PRO A 322 -4.48 18.32 -16.35
N TYR A 323 -4.07 18.67 -15.13
CA TYR A 323 -2.94 19.51 -14.75
C TYR A 323 -1.72 19.45 -15.71
N GLY A 324 -1.39 20.61 -16.27
CA GLY A 324 -0.13 20.88 -16.95
C GLY A 324 0.14 22.38 -16.96
N ASN A 325 1.24 22.81 -16.35
CA ASN A 325 1.64 24.21 -16.28
C ASN A 325 2.09 24.66 -17.68
N SER A 326 1.18 25.23 -18.48
CA SER A 326 1.45 25.58 -19.88
C SER A 326 1.62 27.09 -20.04
N SER A 327 2.87 27.56 -20.00
CA SER A 327 3.23 28.87 -20.56
C SER A 327 3.48 28.73 -22.07
N ALA A 328 2.43 28.58 -22.85
CA ALA A 328 2.54 28.60 -24.30
C ALA A 328 1.41 29.42 -24.90
N THR A 329 1.79 30.51 -25.57
CA THR A 329 0.87 31.36 -26.31
C THR A 329 0.77 30.84 -27.75
N PRO A 330 -0.41 30.45 -28.25
CA PRO A 330 -0.57 30.03 -29.63
C PRO A 330 -0.46 31.25 -30.56
N THR A 331 0.42 31.19 -31.55
CA THR A 331 0.45 32.14 -32.68
C THR A 331 -0.27 31.55 -33.87
N TYR A 332 -1.32 32.22 -34.34
CA TYR A 332 -2.02 31.87 -35.58
C TYR A 332 -1.32 32.50 -36.78
N SER A 333 -0.87 31.67 -37.72
CA SER A 333 -0.56 32.09 -39.08
C SER A 333 -1.70 31.67 -40.03
N TYR A 334 -1.91 32.50 -41.06
CA TYR A 334 -2.99 32.52 -42.08
C TYR A 334 -3.29 31.13 -42.73
N PRO A 335 -4.49 30.89 -43.32
CA PRO A 335 -5.16 29.59 -43.31
C PRO A 335 -4.52 28.59 -44.27
N GLY A 336 -4.20 27.40 -43.75
CA GLY A 336 -3.79 26.24 -44.55
C GLY A 336 -2.70 25.35 -43.92
N SER A 337 -2.10 25.75 -42.80
CA SER A 337 -1.01 24.99 -42.17
C SER A 337 -1.39 24.45 -40.79
N TYR A 338 -1.05 23.17 -40.55
CA TYR A 338 -1.15 22.50 -39.25
C TYR A 338 -0.34 23.23 -38.16
N PRO A 339 -0.79 23.19 -36.89
CA PRO A 339 -0.10 23.88 -35.81
C PRO A 339 1.33 23.32 -35.62
N SER A 340 2.35 24.16 -35.84
CA SER A 340 3.72 23.85 -35.42
C SER A 340 3.96 24.44 -34.04
N TYR A 341 4.33 23.59 -33.09
CA TYR A 341 4.68 24.00 -31.75
C TYR A 341 6.20 24.18 -31.67
N THR A 342 6.67 25.42 -31.64
CA THR A 342 8.08 25.74 -31.38
C THR A 342 8.16 26.27 -29.95
N PRO A 343 8.69 25.50 -28.99
CA PRO A 343 8.94 26.04 -27.66
C PRO A 343 9.99 27.17 -27.76
N PRO A 344 9.93 28.18 -26.89
CA PRO A 344 11.00 29.17 -26.79
C PRO A 344 12.32 28.46 -26.46
N PRO A 345 13.49 29.02 -26.85
CA PRO A 345 14.77 28.43 -26.51
C PRO A 345 14.89 28.31 -24.99
N TYR A 346 14.99 27.06 -24.53
CA TYR A 346 15.15 26.74 -23.12
C TYR A 346 16.53 27.23 -22.66
N VAL A 347 16.55 28.15 -21.70
CA VAL A 347 17.80 28.62 -21.08
C VAL A 347 18.13 27.64 -19.96
N THR A 348 19.20 26.85 -20.15
CA THR A 348 19.71 25.97 -19.09
C THR A 348 20.09 26.81 -17.88
N PRO A 349 19.53 26.55 -16.69
CA PRO A 349 19.99 27.19 -15.47
C PRO A 349 21.47 26.90 -15.25
N ALA A 350 22.23 27.88 -14.77
CA ALA A 350 23.63 27.66 -14.42
C ALA A 350 23.75 26.51 -13.39
N CYS A 351 24.75 25.65 -13.55
CA CYS A 351 25.00 24.54 -12.63
C CYS A 351 25.06 25.06 -11.17
N PRO A 352 24.28 24.48 -10.24
CA PRO A 352 24.32 24.89 -8.86
C PRO A 352 25.72 24.60 -8.29
N THR A 353 26.39 25.63 -7.79
CA THR A 353 27.74 25.53 -7.19
C THR A 353 27.72 25.09 -5.72
N GLY A 354 26.57 24.67 -5.21
CA GLY A 354 26.37 24.17 -3.85
C GLY A 354 26.15 22.65 -3.81
N PRO A 355 26.35 22.01 -2.64
CA PRO A 355 26.32 20.55 -2.48
C PRO A 355 24.91 19.92 -2.54
N LYS A 356 23.89 20.64 -3.01
CA LYS A 356 22.50 20.18 -3.05
C LYS A 356 21.93 20.34 -4.46
N ILE A 357 21.47 19.24 -5.04
CA ILE A 357 20.63 19.23 -6.23
C ILE A 357 19.19 19.39 -5.75
N ILE A 358 18.49 20.44 -6.20
CA ILE A 358 17.15 20.83 -5.70
C ILE A 358 16.04 20.34 -6.65
N GLY A 359 16.36 19.53 -7.67
CA GLY A 359 15.38 18.92 -8.55
C GLY A 359 16.03 18.17 -9.71
N VAL A 360 15.34 17.18 -10.24
CA VAL A 360 15.64 16.51 -11.51
C VAL A 360 14.56 16.94 -12.50
N GLU A 361 14.96 17.50 -13.64
CA GLU A 361 14.06 17.80 -14.75
C GLU A 361 14.21 16.72 -15.82
N ILE A 362 13.12 16.01 -16.09
CA ILE A 362 13.07 14.98 -17.14
C ILE A 362 12.43 15.61 -18.37
N ILE A 363 13.21 15.69 -19.47
CA ILE A 363 12.71 16.15 -20.77
C ILE A 363 12.31 14.91 -21.58
N VAL A 364 11.01 14.79 -21.88
CA VAL A 364 10.49 13.73 -22.75
C VAL A 364 10.19 14.34 -24.12
N GLU A 365 10.95 13.95 -25.14
CA GLU A 365 10.67 14.32 -26.53
C GLU A 365 9.81 13.23 -27.18
N VAL A 366 8.59 13.59 -27.60
CA VAL A 366 7.68 12.68 -28.31
C VAL A 366 7.59 13.11 -29.76
N THR A 367 8.15 12.31 -30.67
CA THR A 367 8.02 12.52 -32.11
C THR A 367 6.93 11.61 -32.67
N TYR A 368 5.86 12.18 -33.22
CA TYR A 368 4.86 11.43 -33.98
C TYR A 368 5.22 11.46 -35.47
N SER A 369 5.52 10.32 -36.07
CA SER A 369 5.58 10.18 -37.53
C SER A 369 4.25 9.64 -38.05
N LEU A 370 3.49 10.48 -38.77
CA LEU A 370 2.35 10.02 -39.54
C LEU A 370 2.86 9.34 -40.82
N SER A 371 2.82 8.01 -40.87
CA SER A 371 2.94 7.28 -42.14
C SER A 371 1.61 7.40 -42.88
N THR A 372 1.54 8.28 -43.88
CA THR A 372 0.43 8.35 -44.83
C THR A 372 0.40 7.07 -45.65
N TYR A 373 -0.66 6.28 -45.49
CA TYR A 373 -0.98 5.17 -46.39
C TYR A 373 -1.40 5.75 -47.74
N ILE A 374 -0.60 5.54 -48.79
CA ILE A 374 -0.97 5.83 -50.17
C ILE A 374 -1.65 4.57 -50.72
N PRO A 375 -2.98 4.54 -50.94
CA PRO A 375 -3.57 3.44 -51.67
C PRO A 375 -3.15 3.55 -53.14
N CYS A 376 -2.66 2.44 -53.71
CA CYS A 376 -2.39 2.35 -55.15
C CYS A 376 -3.69 2.59 -55.93
N SER A 377 -3.73 3.63 -56.77
CA SER A 377 -4.74 3.76 -57.82
C SER A 377 -4.33 2.91 -59.03
N THR A 378 -5.33 2.26 -59.64
CA THR A 378 -5.25 1.45 -60.88
C THR A 378 -4.62 2.16 -62.06
#